data_AF-A0A7T5RK21-F1
#
_entry.id   AF-A0A7T5RK21-F1
#
_cell.length_a   1.000
_cell.length_b   1.000
_cell.length_c   1.000
_cell.angle_alpha   90.00
_cell.angle_beta   90.00
_cell.angle_gamma   90.00
#
_symmetry.space_group_name_H-M   'P 1'
#
loop_
_entity.id
_entity.type
_entity.pdbx_description
1 polymer ?
#
loop_
_entity_poly.entity_id
_entity_poly.type
_entity_poly.pdbx_seq_one_letter_code
_entity_poly.pdbx_strand_id
1 'polypeptide(L)'
;MNGTPFAAPPNFRGQVVQKIYRVWLLRKFLPVLVAEIVVFSLLLYYLGRFVFVQRILENALRVFFTNPTEIFVFLTSAFTHATVAAKVLGVGVVVLLALVIRQLTQGVLRFILVKENYFSRTK
;
A
#
# COMPACT_ATOMS: atom_id res chain seq x y z
N MET A 1 22.80 -19.94 50.26
CA MET A 1 21.80 -20.30 49.24
C MET A 1 21.97 -19.33 48.07
N ASN A 2 22.72 -19.71 47.05
CA ASN A 2 22.98 -18.87 45.88
C ASN A 2 21.88 -19.11 44.85
N GLY A 3 20.95 -18.17 44.71
CA GLY A 3 19.96 -18.16 43.64
C GLY A 3 20.66 -17.89 42.31
N THR A 4 20.66 -18.85 41.41
CA THR A 4 21.07 -18.63 40.02
C THR A 4 20.06 -17.71 39.36
N PRO A 5 20.48 -16.59 38.71
CA PRO A 5 19.56 -15.84 37.89
C PRO A 5 19.25 -16.71 36.66
N PHE A 6 17.97 -17.05 36.45
CA PHE A 6 17.48 -17.68 35.24
C PHE A 6 17.77 -16.78 34.03
N ALA A 7 18.98 -16.91 33.46
CA ALA A 7 19.37 -16.26 32.23
C ALA A 7 18.58 -16.94 31.09
N ALA A 8 17.43 -16.36 30.75
CA ALA A 8 16.66 -16.78 29.59
C ALA A 8 17.58 -16.79 28.35
N PRO A 9 17.61 -17.86 27.54
CA PRO A 9 18.51 -17.98 26.41
C PRO A 9 18.30 -16.80 25.43
N PRO A 10 19.38 -16.26 24.83
CA PRO A 10 19.35 -15.03 24.03
C PRO A 10 18.35 -15.10 22.85
N ASN A 11 18.05 -16.32 22.38
CA ASN A 11 17.18 -16.57 21.23
C ASN A 11 15.67 -16.45 21.53
N PHE A 12 15.26 -16.58 22.80
CA PHE A 12 13.84 -16.52 23.19
C PHE A 12 13.32 -15.07 23.20
N ARG A 13 14.17 -14.12 23.61
CA ARG A 13 13.79 -12.70 23.69
C ARG A 13 13.47 -12.11 22.31
N GLY A 14 14.24 -12.50 21.28
CA GLY A 14 14.03 -12.04 19.90
C GLY A 14 12.68 -12.47 19.32
N GLN A 15 12.27 -13.73 19.52
CA GLN A 15 11.01 -14.25 19.00
C GLN A 15 9.79 -13.61 19.66
N VAL A 16 9.85 -13.38 20.98
CA VAL A 16 8.75 -12.74 21.73
C VAL A 16 8.60 -11.28 21.30
N VAL A 17 9.70 -10.53 21.18
CA VAL A 17 9.68 -9.13 20.70
C VAL A 17 9.15 -9.05 19.26
N GLN A 18 9.56 -9.96 18.38
CA GLN A 18 9.05 -10.03 17.01
C GLN A 18 7.53 -10.26 16.97
N LYS A 19 7.01 -11.11 17.85
CA LYS A 19 5.57 -11.40 17.95
C LYS A 19 4.79 -10.19 18.45
N ILE A 20 5.28 -9.51 19.49
CA ILE A 20 4.68 -8.28 20.02
C ILE A 20 4.72 -7.17 18.97
N TYR A 21 5.83 -7.01 18.26
CA TYR A 21 5.96 -5.99 17.23
C TYR A 21 5.04 -6.25 16.03
N ARG A 22 4.90 -7.52 15.60
CA ARG A 22 3.94 -7.90 14.55
C ARG A 22 2.50 -7.61 14.97
N VAL A 23 2.12 -7.97 16.20
CA VAL A 23 0.76 -7.72 16.72
C VAL A 23 0.50 -6.21 16.85
N TRP A 24 1.48 -5.44 17.31
CA TRP A 24 1.38 -3.99 17.42
C TRP A 24 1.31 -3.31 16.05
N LEU A 25 2.17 -3.73 15.11
CA LEU A 25 2.17 -3.27 13.73
C LEU A 25 0.84 -3.58 13.07
N LEU A 26 0.34 -4.80 13.17
CA LEU A 26 -0.98 -5.18 12.65
C LEU A 26 -2.08 -4.35 13.29
N ARG A 27 -2.13 -4.22 14.62
CA ARG A 27 -3.17 -3.44 15.30
C ARG A 27 -3.18 -1.97 14.87
N LYS A 28 -2.02 -1.38 14.52
CA LYS A 28 -1.92 0.02 14.13
C LYS A 28 -2.05 0.25 12.62
N PHE A 29 -1.53 -0.67 11.80
CA PHE A 29 -1.47 -0.56 10.34
C PHE A 29 -2.73 -1.13 9.67
N LEU A 30 -3.23 -2.27 10.17
CA LEU A 30 -4.41 -2.95 9.62
C LEU A 30 -5.66 -2.06 9.56
N PRO A 31 -6.07 -1.31 10.60
CA PRO A 31 -7.27 -0.48 10.51
C PRO A 31 -7.14 0.63 9.47
N VAL A 32 -5.94 1.22 9.32
CA VAL A 32 -5.71 2.27 8.32
C VAL A 32 -5.73 1.70 6.91
N LEU A 33 -5.10 0.53 6.71
CA LEU A 33 -5.10 -0.16 5.42
C LEU A 33 -6.50 -0.64 5.03
N VAL A 34 -7.29 -1.14 5.98
CA VAL A 34 -8.70 -1.50 5.75
C VAL A 34 -9.52 -0.26 5.37
N ALA A 35 -9.34 0.86 6.07
CA ALA A 35 -10.02 2.11 5.73
C ALA A 35 -9.65 2.59 4.32
N GLU A 36 -8.36 2.55 3.95
CA GLU A 36 -7.91 2.88 2.59
C GLU A 36 -8.55 1.97 1.54
N ILE A 37 -8.58 0.66 1.76
CA ILE A 37 -9.23 -0.28 0.84
C ILE A 37 -10.71 0.05 0.68
N VAL A 38 -11.43 0.30 1.77
CA VAL A 38 -12.86 0.63 1.73
C VAL A 38 -13.10 1.91 0.91
N VAL A 39 -12.35 2.98 1.19
CA VAL A 39 -12.47 4.25 0.46
C VAL A 39 -12.09 4.08 -1.01
N PHE A 40 -11.03 3.32 -1.29
CA PHE A 40 -10.58 3.03 -2.65
C PHE A 40 -11.63 2.24 -3.44
N SER A 41 -12.21 1.20 -2.83
CA SER A 41 -13.30 0.42 -3.43
C SER A 41 -14.53 1.28 -3.72
N LEU A 42 -14.91 2.17 -2.80
CA LEU A 42 -16.01 3.11 -3.02
C LEU A 42 -15.73 4.06 -4.19
N LEU A 43 -14.53 4.64 -4.25
CA LEU A 43 -14.15 5.52 -5.36
C LEU A 43 -14.18 4.78 -6.70
N LEU A 44 -13.64 3.57 -6.77
CA LEU A 44 -13.69 2.76 -7.99
C LEU A 44 -15.11 2.38 -8.39
N TYR A 45 -15.98 2.07 -7.42
CA TYR A 45 -17.39 1.80 -7.68
C TYR A 45 -18.09 3.01 -8.32
N TYR A 46 -17.91 4.20 -7.74
CA TYR A 46 -18.48 5.43 -8.31
C TYR A 46 -17.85 5.75 -9.67
N LEU A 47 -16.53 5.60 -9.81
CA LEU A 47 -15.84 5.83 -11.08
C LEU A 47 -16.39 4.91 -12.18
N GLY A 48 -16.59 3.63 -11.89
CA GLY A 48 -17.18 2.65 -12.82
C GLY A 48 -18.63 2.94 -13.20
N ARG A 49 -19.37 3.65 -12.34
CA ARG A 49 -20.72 4.13 -12.66
C ARG A 49 -20.71 5.33 -13.60
N PHE A 50 -19.72 6.22 -13.49
CA PHE A 50 -19.63 7.44 -14.30
C PHE A 50 -18.84 7.25 -15.59
N VAL A 51 -17.95 6.27 -15.61
CA VAL A 51 -17.01 6.02 -16.70
C VAL A 51 -17.12 4.56 -17.08
N PHE A 52 -17.36 4.28 -18.36
CA PHE A 52 -17.33 2.91 -18.87
C PHE A 52 -15.88 2.39 -18.84
N VAL A 53 -15.46 1.90 -17.66
CA VAL A 53 -14.09 1.40 -17.40
C VAL A 53 -13.70 0.33 -18.41
N GLN A 54 -14.65 -0.50 -18.85
CA GLN A 54 -14.42 -1.48 -19.90
C GLN A 54 -13.91 -0.85 -21.20
N ARG A 55 -14.56 0.23 -21.68
CA ARG A 55 -14.13 0.92 -22.91
C ARG A 55 -12.78 1.61 -22.75
N ILE A 56 -12.53 2.18 -21.57
CA ILE A 56 -11.21 2.78 -21.28
C ILE A 56 -10.13 1.70 -21.27
N LEU A 57 -10.39 0.55 -20.64
CA LEU A 57 -9.44 -0.54 -20.55
C LEU A 57 -9.16 -1.15 -21.94
N GLU A 58 -10.20 -1.41 -22.74
CA GLU A 58 -10.05 -1.88 -24.12
C GLU A 58 -9.23 -0.90 -24.96
N ASN A 59 -9.52 0.40 -24.89
CA ASN A 59 -8.78 1.43 -25.61
C ASN A 59 -7.33 1.58 -25.09
N ALA A 60 -7.13 1.54 -23.77
CA ALA A 60 -5.82 1.63 -23.15
C ALA A 60 -4.94 0.43 -23.51
N LEU A 61 -5.49 -0.79 -23.48
CA LEU A 61 -4.78 -1.99 -23.90
C LEU A 61 -4.43 -1.92 -25.39
N ARG A 62 -5.36 -1.46 -26.23
CA ARG A 62 -5.09 -1.27 -27.66
C ARG A 62 -3.93 -0.29 -27.90
N VAL A 63 -3.92 0.85 -27.21
CA VAL A 63 -2.81 1.81 -27.28
C VAL A 63 -1.52 1.20 -26.73
N PHE A 64 -1.57 0.49 -25.60
CA PHE A 64 -0.40 -0.15 -25.00
C PHE A 64 0.28 -1.16 -25.93
N PHE A 65 -0.51 -2.01 -26.60
CA PHE A 65 0.04 -3.03 -27.51
C PHE A 65 0.43 -2.46 -28.87
N THR A 66 -0.13 -1.33 -29.29
CA THR A 66 0.19 -0.73 -30.60
C THR A 66 1.37 0.24 -30.49
N ASN A 67 1.32 1.17 -29.52
CA ASN A 67 2.30 2.23 -29.31
C ASN A 67 2.45 2.52 -27.80
N PRO A 68 3.30 1.75 -27.08
CA PRO A 68 3.39 1.83 -25.61
C PRO A 68 3.84 3.21 -25.10
N THR A 69 4.59 3.97 -25.91
CA THR A 69 5.03 5.33 -25.59
C THR A 69 3.89 6.34 -25.57
N GLU A 70 2.80 6.10 -26.31
CA GLU A 70 1.67 7.03 -26.40
C GLU A 70 0.63 6.84 -25.29
N ILE A 71 0.84 5.90 -24.38
CA ILE A 71 -0.13 5.65 -23.31
C ILE A 71 -0.35 6.87 -22.40
N PHE A 72 0.70 7.68 -22.19
CA PHE A 72 0.60 8.93 -21.43
C PHE A 72 -0.25 9.98 -22.17
N VAL A 73 -0.13 10.07 -23.49
CA VAL A 73 -0.93 10.98 -24.31
C VAL A 73 -2.39 10.54 -24.31
N PHE A 74 -2.65 9.24 -24.42
CA PHE A 74 -3.99 8.68 -24.31
C PHE A 74 -4.61 8.95 -22.93
N LEU A 75 -3.89 8.67 -21.84
CA LEU A 75 -4.37 8.89 -20.46
C LEU A 75 -4.68 10.36 -20.20
N THR A 76 -3.81 11.27 -20.62
CA THR A 76 -4.02 12.71 -20.44
C THR A 76 -5.20 13.21 -21.27
N SER A 77 -5.33 12.78 -22.53
CA SER A 77 -6.47 13.11 -23.40
C SER A 77 -7.80 12.56 -22.85
N ALA A 78 -7.81 11.31 -22.41
CA ALA A 78 -8.99 10.70 -21.80
C ALA A 78 -9.41 11.43 -20.51
N PHE A 79 -8.43 11.86 -19.71
CA PHE A 79 -8.70 12.62 -18.48
C PHE A 79 -9.23 14.03 -18.76
N THR A 80 -8.67 14.76 -19.74
CA THR A 80 -9.11 16.12 -20.06
C THR A 80 -10.53 16.17 -20.63
N HIS A 81 -10.93 15.14 -21.38
CA HIS A 81 -12.27 15.02 -21.95
C HIS A 81 -13.30 14.38 -21.01
N ALA A 82 -12.87 13.85 -19.86
CA ALA A 82 -13.76 13.27 -18.88
C ALA A 82 -14.68 14.32 -18.22
N THR A 83 -15.82 13.85 -17.70
CA THR A 83 -16.74 14.69 -16.91
C THR A 83 -16.05 15.21 -15.64
N VAL A 84 -16.53 16.33 -15.10
CA VAL A 84 -15.96 16.92 -13.87
C VAL A 84 -15.97 15.92 -12.71
N ALA A 85 -17.06 15.18 -12.55
CA ALA A 85 -17.17 14.12 -11.53
C ALA A 85 -16.09 13.03 -11.72
N ALA A 86 -15.90 12.55 -12.95
CA ALA A 86 -14.87 11.55 -13.26
C ALA A 86 -13.44 12.09 -13.02
N LYS A 87 -13.18 13.38 -13.30
CA LYS A 87 -11.89 14.02 -13.01
C LYS A 87 -11.62 14.05 -11.50
N VAL A 88 -12.58 14.48 -10.69
CA VAL A 88 -12.44 14.54 -9.23
C VAL A 88 -12.20 13.15 -8.64
N LEU A 89 -12.99 12.15 -9.08
CA LEU A 89 -12.82 10.76 -8.64
C LEU A 89 -11.46 10.20 -9.08
N GLY A 90 -11.04 10.49 -10.32
CA GLY A 90 -9.73 10.07 -10.84
C GLY A 90 -8.56 10.66 -10.04
N VAL A 91 -8.63 11.94 -9.69
CA VAL A 91 -7.64 12.57 -8.78
C VAL A 91 -7.66 11.90 -7.41
N GLY A 92 -8.85 11.62 -6.86
CA GLY A 92 -9.00 10.91 -5.59
C GLY A 92 -8.32 9.53 -5.60
N VAL A 93 -8.49 8.77 -6.69
CA VAL A 93 -7.83 7.46 -6.89
C VAL A 93 -6.31 7.62 -6.92
N VAL A 94 -5.78 8.60 -7.67
CA VAL A 94 -4.33 8.86 -7.74
C VAL A 94 -3.75 9.25 -6.37
N VAL A 95 -4.44 10.11 -5.63
CA VAL A 95 -4.02 10.51 -4.28
C VAL A 95 -4.01 9.33 -3.32
N LEU A 96 -5.06 8.50 -3.33
CA LEU A 96 -5.09 7.28 -2.50
C LEU A 96 -3.99 6.30 -2.87
N LEU A 97 -3.71 6.10 -4.16
CA LEU A 97 -2.58 5.27 -4.59
C LEU A 97 -1.25 5.80 -4.05
N ALA A 98 -1.02 7.12 -4.11
CA ALA A 98 0.17 7.74 -3.56
C ALA A 98 0.27 7.55 -2.03
N LEU A 99 -0.85 7.64 -1.31
CA LEU A 99 -0.91 7.37 0.14
C LEU A 99 -0.62 5.92 0.46
N VAL A 100 -1.21 4.97 -0.27
CA VAL A 100 -0.95 3.53 -0.12
C VAL A 100 0.53 3.23 -0.36
N ILE A 101 1.12 3.74 -1.43
CA ILE A 101 2.55 3.58 -1.72
C ILE A 101 3.38 4.14 -0.57
N ARG A 102 3.07 5.35 -0.09
CA ARG A 102 3.75 5.96 1.04
C ARG A 102 3.66 5.09 2.30
N GLN A 103 2.49 4.55 2.61
CA GLN A 103 2.27 3.70 3.76
C GLN A 103 3.01 2.38 3.65
N LEU A 104 3.04 1.77 2.46
CA LEU A 104 3.82 0.57 2.19
C LEU A 104 5.32 0.84 2.33
N THR A 105 5.85 1.90 1.72
CA THR A 105 7.27 2.25 1.85
C THR A 105 7.65 2.50 3.31
N GLN A 106 6.86 3.28 4.05
CA GLN A 106 7.13 3.55 5.47
C GLN A 106 6.99 2.31 6.35
N GLY A 107 5.99 1.45 6.09
CA GLY A 107 5.77 0.20 6.80
C GLY A 107 6.89 -0.80 6.57
N VAL A 108 7.31 -0.98 5.31
CA VAL A 108 8.40 -1.87 4.91
C VAL A 108 9.74 -1.38 5.47
N LEU A 109 10.05 -0.08 5.36
CA LEU A 109 11.28 0.50 5.92
C LEU A 109 11.35 0.29 7.44
N ARG A 110 10.27 0.56 8.17
CA ARG A 110 10.21 0.31 9.63
C ARG A 110 10.40 -1.16 9.96
N PHE A 111 9.81 -2.06 9.18
CA PHE A 111 9.97 -3.49 9.36
C PHE A 111 11.42 -3.95 9.14
N ILE A 112 12.08 -3.44 8.08
CA ILE A 112 13.48 -3.74 7.77
C ILE A 112 14.41 -3.19 8.86
N LEU A 113 14.25 -1.93 9.28
CA LEU A 113 15.08 -1.31 10.32
C LEU A 113 14.95 -2.00 11.68
N VAL A 114 13.75 -2.47 12.03
CA VAL A 114 13.53 -3.26 13.26
C VAL A 114 14.21 -4.60 13.14
N LYS A 115 14.15 -5.25 11.97
CA LYS A 115 14.88 -6.49 11.72
C LYS A 115 16.39 -6.26 11.89
N GLU A 116 16.98 -5.26 11.25
CA GLU A 116 18.43 -4.99 11.35
C GLU A 116 18.89 -4.67 12.78
N ASN A 117 18.19 -3.78 13.50
CA ASN A 117 18.60 -3.37 14.85
C ASN A 117 18.53 -4.51 15.89
N TYR A 118 17.60 -5.45 15.73
CA TYR A 118 17.48 -6.58 16.67
C TYR A 118 18.37 -7.77 16.28
N PHE A 119 18.61 -8.03 15.00
CA PHE A 119 19.43 -9.16 14.56
C PHE A 119 20.93 -8.86 14.48
N SER A 120 21.36 -7.58 14.37
CA SER A 120 22.80 -7.24 14.39
C SER A 120 23.43 -7.28 15.78
N ARG A 121 22.65 -7.09 16.85
CA ARG A 121 23.13 -7.18 18.25
C ARG A 121 23.25 -8.60 18.80
N THR A 122 22.86 -9.60 18.01
CA THR A 122 22.91 -11.03 18.37
C THR A 122 24.02 -11.80 17.63
N LYS A 123 24.88 -11.12 16.86
CA LYS A 123 26.13 -11.70 16.35
C LYS A 123 27.30 -11.27 17.23
#